data_AF-A0AB38YI90-F1
#
_entry.id   AF-A0AB38YI90-F1
#
_cell.length_a   1.000
_cell.length_b   1.000
_cell.length_c   1.000
_cell.angle_alpha   90.00
_cell.angle_beta   90.00
_cell.angle_gamma   90.00
#
_symmetry.space_group_name_H-M   'P 1'
#
loop_
_entity.id
_entity.type
_entity.pdbx_description
1 polymer ?
#
loop_
_entity_poly.entity_id
_entity_poly.type
_entity_poly.pdbx_seq_one_letter_code
_entity_poly.pdbx_strand_id
1 'polypeptide(L)'
;MTQPTAYRIVWFWLTICSLHALFLVLAVFTTAFVDTPLEAFVMTVLAVPYLLHQTGLPVLQNEGLSGWGMPMPNTLGWLLSVLAWLALYWLVASGVERLTRHSS
;
A
#
# COMPACT_ATOMS: atom_id res chain seq x y z
N MET A 1 -30.69 -4.94 -11.44
CA MET A 1 -29.53 -4.84 -12.35
C MET A 1 -28.30 -5.33 -11.60
N THR A 2 -27.88 -6.58 -11.83
CA THR A 2 -26.67 -7.15 -11.23
C THR A 2 -25.45 -6.63 -11.99
N GLN A 3 -24.65 -5.76 -11.38
CA GLN A 3 -23.38 -5.30 -11.95
C GLN A 3 -22.50 -6.52 -12.28
N PRO A 4 -21.84 -6.55 -13.45
CA PRO A 4 -20.93 -7.63 -13.81
C PRO A 4 -19.83 -7.76 -12.74
N THR A 5 -19.47 -9.00 -12.45
CA THR A 5 -18.59 -9.40 -11.34
C THR A 5 -17.25 -8.65 -11.34
N ALA A 6 -16.68 -8.48 -12.54
CA ALA A 6 -15.46 -7.70 -12.76
C ALA A 6 -15.58 -6.23 -12.33
N TYR A 7 -16.75 -5.61 -12.54
CA TYR A 7 -16.98 -4.22 -12.15
C TYR A 7 -16.95 -4.05 -10.63
N ARG A 8 -17.54 -4.98 -9.88
CA ARG A 8 -17.51 -4.95 -8.41
C ARG A 8 -16.09 -5.09 -7.86
N ILE A 9 -15.29 -6.00 -8.40
CA ILE A 9 -13.87 -6.18 -7.99
C ILE A 9 -13.08 -4.90 -8.23
N VAL A 10 -13.22 -4.30 -9.42
CA VAL A 10 -12.54 -3.04 -9.76
C VAL A 10 -12.96 -1.91 -8.82
N TRP A 11 -14.24 -1.80 -8.47
CA TRP A 11 -14.70 -0.81 -7.50
C TRP A 11 -14.11 -1.00 -6.11
N PHE A 12 -14.10 -2.23 -5.59
CA PHE A 12 -13.48 -2.53 -4.30
C PHE A 12 -11.99 -2.21 -4.33
N TRP A 13 -11.30 -2.60 -5.41
CA TRP A 13 -9.89 -2.32 -5.61
C TRP A 13 -9.61 -0.80 -5.62
N LEU A 14 -10.32 -0.03 -6.44
CA LEU A 14 -10.20 1.43 -6.51
C LEU A 14 -10.50 2.10 -5.17
N THR A 15 -11.51 1.62 -4.44
CA THR A 15 -11.87 2.15 -3.12
C THR A 15 -10.74 1.94 -2.11
N ILE A 16 -10.17 0.74 -2.05
CA ILE A 16 -9.06 0.41 -1.15
C ILE A 16 -7.81 1.23 -1.52
N CYS A 17 -7.47 1.31 -2.81
CA CYS A 17 -6.37 2.14 -3.30
C CYS A 17 -6.55 3.62 -2.92
N SER A 18 -7.77 4.15 -3.09
CA SER A 18 -8.06 5.57 -2.83
C SER A 18 -8.00 5.88 -1.34
N LEU A 19 -8.54 5.02 -0.49
CA LEU A 19 -8.44 5.16 0.97
C LEU A 19 -6.98 5.10 1.43
N HIS A 20 -6.20 4.15 0.91
CA HIS A 20 -4.79 4.04 1.26
C HIS A 20 -4.00 5.29 0.85
N ALA A 21 -4.21 5.78 -0.37
CA ALA A 21 -3.59 7.02 -0.85
C ALA A 21 -4.00 8.23 0.00
N LEU A 22 -5.29 8.33 0.37
CA LEU A 22 -5.78 9.38 1.26
C LEU A 22 -5.10 9.33 2.63
N PHE A 23 -4.96 8.14 3.23
CA PHE A 23 -4.27 7.96 4.51
C PHE A 23 -2.80 8.35 4.42
N LEU A 24 -2.10 7.98 3.35
CA LEU A 24 -0.71 8.39 3.12
C LEU A 24 -0.56 9.90 3.01
N VAL A 25 -1.40 10.54 2.20
CA VAL A 25 -1.39 12.01 2.04
C VAL A 25 -1.65 12.67 3.38
N LEU A 26 -2.68 12.22 4.10
CA LEU A 26 -3.02 12.79 5.39
C LEU A 26 -1.87 12.60 6.41
N ALA A 27 -1.19 11.46 6.39
CA ALA A 27 -0.06 11.22 7.27
C ALA A 27 1.21 12.02 6.93
N VAL A 28 1.43 12.33 5.65
CA VAL A 28 2.59 13.11 5.20
C VAL A 28 2.39 14.60 5.44
N PHE A 29 1.18 15.10 5.18
CA PHE A 29 0.89 16.55 5.23
C PHE A 29 0.26 17.02 6.53
N THR A 30 -0.15 16.10 7.42
CA THR A 30 -0.76 16.44 8.70
C THR A 30 -0.18 15.58 9.82
N THR A 31 -0.35 16.04 11.06
CA THR A 31 -0.01 15.28 12.27
C THR A 31 -1.16 14.41 12.77
N ALA A 32 -2.19 14.19 11.95
CA ALA A 32 -3.43 13.51 12.39
C ALA A 32 -3.22 12.09 12.92
N PHE A 33 -2.09 11.45 12.60
CA PHE A 33 -1.77 10.09 13.02
C PHE A 33 -0.61 9.98 14.01
N VAL A 34 0.00 11.09 14.44
CA VAL A 34 1.06 11.07 15.45
C VAL A 34 0.51 10.47 16.75
N ASP A 35 1.24 9.55 17.36
CA ASP A 35 0.87 8.80 18.57
C ASP A 35 -0.34 7.87 18.41
N THR A 36 -0.76 7.59 17.17
CA THR A 36 -1.83 6.63 16.87
C THR A 36 -1.26 5.33 16.30
N PRO A 37 -1.94 4.19 16.44
CA PRO A 37 -1.52 2.95 15.76
C PRO A 37 -1.51 3.09 14.23
N LEU A 38 -2.16 4.12 13.68
CA LEU A 38 -2.10 4.44 12.25
C LEU A 38 -0.76 5.09 11.84
N GLU A 39 0.06 5.56 12.76
CA GLU A 39 1.40 6.06 12.45
C GLU A 39 2.25 4.96 11.79
N ALA A 40 2.17 3.74 12.34
CA ALA A 40 2.85 2.57 11.81
C ALA A 40 2.30 2.14 10.43
N PHE A 41 1.08 2.57 10.06
CA PHE A 41 0.51 2.26 8.75
C PHE A 41 1.33 2.88 7.62
N VAL A 42 1.88 4.09 7.80
CA VAL A 42 2.73 4.74 6.80
C VAL A 42 4.01 3.94 6.56
N MET A 43 4.57 3.36 7.62
CA MET A 43 5.76 2.51 7.55
C MET A 43 5.51 1.24 6.73
N THR A 44 4.26 0.77 6.63
CA THR A 44 3.93 -0.43 5.83
C THR A 44 4.27 -0.22 4.35
N VAL A 45 4.17 1.01 3.84
CA VAL A 45 4.53 1.31 2.44
C VAL A 45 6.04 1.12 2.19
N LEU A 46 6.85 1.32 3.22
CA LEU A 46 8.29 1.08 3.18
C LEU A 46 8.65 -0.40 3.35
N ALA A 47 7.71 -1.26 3.75
CA ALA A 47 7.98 -2.68 3.98
C ALA A 47 8.46 -3.38 2.70
N VAL A 48 7.85 -3.11 1.55
CA VAL A 48 8.23 -3.73 0.27
C VAL A 48 9.67 -3.40 -0.13
N PRO A 49 10.09 -2.13 -0.26
CA PRO A 49 11.47 -1.81 -0.61
C PRO A 49 12.46 -2.27 0.46
N TYR A 50 12.07 -2.30 1.75
CA TYR A 50 12.94 -2.82 2.80
C TYR A 50 13.17 -4.33 2.67
N LEU A 51 12.12 -5.11 2.39
CA LEU A 51 12.23 -6.54 2.13
C LEU A 51 13.04 -6.83 0.87
N LEU A 52 12.85 -6.04 -0.19
CA LEU A 52 13.63 -6.17 -1.42
C LEU A 52 15.09 -5.76 -1.24
N HIS A 53 15.40 -4.85 -0.32
CA HIS A 53 16.78 -4.51 -0.01
C HIS A 53 17.54 -5.69 0.61
N GLN A 54 16.87 -6.52 1.41
CA GLN A 54 17.46 -7.74 1.98
C GLN A 54 17.87 -8.77 0.91
N THR A 55 17.29 -8.71 -0.29
CA THR A 55 17.70 -9.57 -1.41
C THR A 55 18.90 -9.03 -2.19
N GLY A 56 19.47 -7.90 -1.77
CA GLY A 56 20.59 -7.23 -2.43
C GLY A 56 20.20 -6.30 -3.57
N LEU A 57 18.89 -6.07 -3.79
CA LEU A 57 18.44 -5.09 -4.78
C LEU A 57 18.74 -3.67 -4.31
N PRO A 58 19.27 -2.79 -5.18
CA PRO A 58 19.49 -1.39 -4.87
C PRO A 58 18.16 -0.62 -4.97
N VAL A 59 17.26 -0.86 -4.01
CA VAL A 59 15.92 -0.25 -3.92
C VAL A 59 15.86 0.87 -2.89
N LEU A 60 16.85 0.96 -2.02
CA LEU A 60 17.02 2.01 -1.02
C LEU A 60 18.17 2.94 -1.41
N GLN A 61 18.09 4.19 -1.00
CA GLN A 61 19.18 5.16 -1.12
C GLN A 61 20.21 4.88 -0.02
N ASN A 62 21.49 4.77 -0.39
CA ASN A 62 22.57 4.42 0.53
C ASN A 62 22.99 5.56 1.49
N GLU A 63 22.55 6.80 1.25
CA GLU A 63 23.13 7.99 1.91
C GLU A 63 22.17 8.82 2.79
N GLY A 64 20.98 8.33 3.16
CA GLY A 64 20.05 9.18 3.91
C GLY A 64 19.19 8.45 4.93
N LEU A 65 19.35 8.80 6.21
CA LEU A 65 18.24 8.76 7.17
C LEU A 65 17.18 9.75 6.66
N SER A 66 16.16 9.23 5.99
CA SER A 66 15.00 10.05 5.64
C SER A 66 14.02 10.09 6.81
N GLY A 67 13.09 11.06 6.80
CA GLY A 67 12.31 11.58 7.95
C GLY A 67 11.66 10.60 8.93
N TRP A 68 11.71 9.29 8.67
CA TRP A 68 11.21 8.19 9.48
C TRP A 68 12.33 7.31 10.09
N GLY A 69 13.59 7.76 10.06
CA GLY A 69 14.74 7.03 10.62
C GLY A 69 15.20 5.83 9.78
N MET A 70 14.68 5.68 8.57
CA MET A 70 15.02 4.60 7.64
C MET A 70 15.58 5.15 6.31
N PRO A 71 16.36 4.34 5.57
CA PRO A 71 16.80 4.69 4.23
C PRO A 71 15.59 4.94 3.32
N MET A 72 15.59 6.07 2.61
CA MET A 72 14.49 6.36 1.69
C MET A 72 14.54 5.40 0.49
N PRO A 73 13.40 4.88 0.01
CA PRO A 73 13.38 4.16 -1.25
C PRO A 73 13.80 5.08 -2.39
N ASN A 74 14.57 4.55 -3.33
CA ASN A 74 14.81 5.24 -4.59
C ASN A 74 13.59 5.08 -5.53
N THR A 75 13.63 5.68 -6.72
CA THR A 75 12.52 5.62 -7.69
C THR A 75 12.08 4.19 -8.01
N LEU A 76 13.03 3.25 -8.10
CA LEU A 76 12.76 1.85 -8.36
C LEU A 76 12.09 1.18 -7.14
N GLY A 77 12.56 1.46 -5.92
CA GLY A 77 11.94 0.99 -4.68
C GLY A 77 10.50 1.48 -4.52
N TRP A 78 10.22 2.75 -4.84
CA TRP A 78 8.86 3.29 -4.86
C TRP A 78 7.98 2.61 -5.91
N LEU A 79 8.49 2.45 -7.13
CA LEU A 79 7.76 1.80 -8.22
C LEU A 79 7.38 0.35 -7.85
N LEU A 80 8.34 -0.42 -7.34
CA LEU A 80 8.09 -1.80 -6.91
C LEU A 80 7.16 -1.87 -5.71
N SER A 81 7.26 -0.91 -4.78
CA SER A 81 6.31 -0.81 -3.66
C SER A 81 4.88 -0.61 -4.15
N VAL A 82 4.67 0.39 -5.03
CA VAL A 82 3.35 0.68 -5.59
C VAL A 82 2.79 -0.54 -6.34
N LEU A 83 3.60 -1.19 -7.18
CA LEU A 83 3.18 -2.39 -7.92
C LEU A 83 2.81 -3.55 -6.98
N ALA A 84 3.61 -3.80 -5.95
CA ALA A 84 3.34 -4.85 -4.97
C ALA A 84 2.04 -4.59 -4.20
N TRP A 85 1.82 -3.34 -3.76
CA TRP A 85 0.60 -2.96 -3.05
C TRP A 85 -0.64 -3.03 -3.95
N LEU A 86 -0.55 -2.57 -5.21
CA LEU A 86 -1.65 -2.69 -6.17
C LEU A 86 -2.03 -4.16 -6.41
N ALA A 87 -1.04 -5.05 -6.54
CA ALA A 87 -1.25 -6.48 -6.68
C ALA A 87 -1.88 -7.09 -5.41
N LEU A 88 -1.43 -6.67 -4.23
CA LEU A 88 -2.00 -7.11 -2.96
C LEU A 88 -3.46 -6.68 -2.81
N TYR A 89 -3.80 -5.43 -3.13
CA TYR A 89 -5.19 -4.97 -3.11
C TYR A 89 -6.06 -5.69 -4.12
N TRP A 90 -5.49 -6.07 -5.27
CA TRP A 90 -6.21 -6.87 -6.25
C TRP A 90 -6.59 -8.25 -5.68
N LEU A 91 -5.66 -8.91 -4.97
CA LEU A 91 -5.92 -10.17 -4.29
C LEU A 91 -6.97 -10.01 -3.18
N VAL A 92 -6.88 -8.94 -2.38
CA VAL A 92 -7.87 -8.65 -1.32
C VAL A 92 -9.26 -8.42 -1.93
N ALA A 93 -9.38 -7.57 -2.96
CA ALA A 93 -10.65 -7.29 -3.63
C ALA A 93 -11.26 -8.57 -4.24
N SER A 94 -10.42 -9.40 -4.87
CA SER A 94 -10.83 -10.70 -5.41
C SER A 94 -11.27 -11.68 -4.32
N GLY A 95 -10.58 -11.69 -3.17
CA GLY A 95 -10.92 -12.53 -2.02
C GLY A 95 -12.25 -12.12 -1.37
N VAL A 96 -12.46 -10.82 -1.15
CA VAL A 96 -13.72 -10.27 -0.61
C VAL A 96 -14.89 -10.61 -1.52
N GLU A 97 -14.71 -10.52 -2.84
CA GLU A 97 -15.75 -10.90 -3.79
C GLU A 97 -16.12 -12.38 -3.70
N ARG A 98 -15.12 -13.26 -3.60
CA ARG A 98 -15.33 -14.70 -3.43
C ARG A 98 -16.07 -15.02 -2.13
N LEU A 99 -15.70 -14.38 -1.01
CA LEU A 99 -16.34 -14.59 0.29
C LEU A 99 -17.78 -14.09 0.31
N THR A 100 -18.03 -12.89 -0.25
CA THR A 100 -19.39 -12.32 -0.30
C THR A 100 -20.34 -13.13 -1.17
N ARG A 101 -19.85 -13.77 -2.24
CA ARG A 101 -20.65 -14.73 -3.02
C ARG A 101 -21.07 -15.95 -2.22
N HIS A 102 -20.19 -16.50 -1.40
CA HIS A 102 -20.46 -17.73 -0.66
C HIS A 102 -21.47 -17.52 0.50
N SER A 103 -21.71 -16.27 0.89
CA SER A 103 -22.66 -15.89 1.94
C SER A 103 -24.07 -15.56 1.40
N SER A 104 -24.27 -15.56 0.07
CA SER A 104 -25.55 -15.24 -0.59
C SER A 104 -26.21 -16.50 -1.15
#